data_AF-A0A528X0S7-F1
#
_entry.id   AF-A0A528X0S7-F1
#
_cell.length_a   1.000
_cell.length_b   1.000
_cell.length_c   1.000
_cell.angle_alpha   90.00
_cell.angle_beta   90.00
_cell.angle_gamma   90.00
#
_symmetry.space_group_name_H-M   'P 1'
#
loop_
_entity.id
_entity.type
_entity.pdbx_description
1 polymer ?
#
loop_
_entity_poly.entity_id
_entity_poly.type
_entity_poly.pdbx_seq_one_letter_code
_entity_poly.pdbx_strand_id
1 'polypeptide(L)'
;MFRTSDIVLIAVMVSAAALTYKTKREAEEQLAAVQKIQAQIRYEEDTIDLLKADWSLLTQPSRLQKLAEIYKSQLELEPVNARQIGGLDDLPAKPVNIQDLSSQRLGGMADNGGKDPVVTGGIVQ
;
A
#
# COMPACT_ATOMS: atom_id res chain seq x y z
N MET A 1 -22.70 65.15 -28.89
CA MET A 1 -21.29 64.85 -29.22
C MET A 1 -20.73 64.00 -28.08
N PHE A 2 -20.62 62.69 -28.27
CA PHE A 2 -19.97 61.81 -27.30
C PHE A 2 -18.51 62.22 -27.19
N ARG A 3 -18.06 62.52 -25.97
CA ARG A 3 -16.65 62.86 -25.75
C ARG A 3 -15.87 61.56 -25.63
N THR A 4 -14.60 61.58 -26.06
CA THR A 4 -13.68 60.43 -25.95
C THR A 4 -13.61 59.88 -24.52
N SER A 5 -13.83 60.72 -23.50
CA SER A 5 -13.94 60.35 -22.09
C SER A 5 -15.08 59.37 -21.79
N ASP A 6 -16.24 59.54 -22.43
CA ASP A 6 -17.43 58.73 -22.13
C ASP A 6 -17.24 57.29 -22.63
N ILE A 7 -16.59 57.15 -23.80
CA ILE A 7 -16.23 55.85 -24.37
C ILE A 7 -15.24 55.12 -23.45
N VAL A 8 -14.25 55.84 -22.92
CA VAL A 8 -13.27 55.25 -21.98
C VAL A 8 -13.96 54.80 -20.68
N LEU A 9 -14.84 55.61 -20.11
CA LEU A 9 -15.58 55.26 -18.90
C LEU A 9 -16.46 54.02 -19.10
N ILE A 10 -17.19 53.94 -20.22
CA ILE A 10 -18.01 52.77 -20.55
C ILE A 10 -17.12 51.53 -20.73
N ALA A 11 -15.98 51.67 -21.43
CA ALA A 11 -15.05 50.56 -21.61
C ALA A 11 -14.55 50.01 -20.27
N VAL A 12 -14.13 50.89 -19.35
CA VAL A 12 -13.68 50.50 -18.01
C VAL A 12 -14.80 49.80 -17.23
N MET A 13 -16.02 50.34 -17.28
CA MET A 13 -17.17 49.74 -16.59
C MET A 13 -17.49 48.33 -17.12
N VAL A 14 -17.49 48.16 -18.45
CA VAL A 14 -17.73 46.85 -19.09
C VAL A 14 -16.60 45.88 -18.77
N SER A 15 -15.34 46.32 -18.78
CA SER A 15 -14.21 45.47 -18.40
C SER A 15 -14.31 45.00 -16.94
N ALA A 16 -14.65 45.89 -16.01
CA ALA A 16 -14.85 45.52 -14.62
C ALA A 16 -15.96 44.47 -14.45
N ALA A 17 -17.11 44.68 -15.10
CA ALA A 17 -18.22 43.73 -15.09
C ALA A 17 -17.84 42.37 -15.69
N ALA A 18 -17.10 42.37 -16.81
CA ALA A 18 -16.64 41.15 -17.46
C ALA A 18 -15.67 40.36 -16.58
N LEU A 19 -14.74 41.02 -15.88
CA LEU A 19 -13.82 40.38 -14.94
C LEU A 19 -14.57 39.74 -13.78
N THR A 20 -15.51 40.45 -13.16
CA THR A 20 -16.33 39.89 -12.06
C THR A 20 -17.11 38.66 -12.49
N TYR A 21 -17.76 38.72 -13.67
CA TYR A 21 -18.50 37.58 -14.20
C TYR A 21 -17.57 36.39 -14.48
N LYS A 22 -16.41 36.64 -15.10
CA LYS A 22 -15.43 35.60 -15.41
C LYS A 22 -14.94 34.91 -14.14
N THR A 23 -14.53 35.66 -13.12
CA THR A 23 -14.07 35.10 -11.85
C THR A 23 -15.16 34.31 -11.14
N LYS A 24 -16.40 34.82 -11.12
CA LYS A 24 -17.53 34.08 -10.54
C LYS A 24 -17.76 32.77 -11.28
N ARG A 25 -17.70 32.80 -12.61
CA ARG A 25 -17.96 31.62 -13.45
C ARG A 25 -16.89 30.55 -13.29
N GLU A 26 -15.63 30.95 -13.28
CA GLU A 26 -14.50 30.03 -13.05
C GLU A 26 -14.60 29.36 -11.67
N ALA A 27 -15.00 30.12 -10.63
CA ALA A 27 -15.22 29.57 -9.30
C ALA A 27 -16.37 28.55 -9.26
N GLU A 28 -17.48 28.83 -9.93
CA GLU A 28 -18.62 27.90 -10.03
C GLU A 28 -18.24 26.60 -10.77
N GLU A 29 -17.46 26.69 -11.85
CA GLU A 29 -17.00 25.53 -12.62
C GLU A 29 -16.06 24.64 -11.80
N GLN A 30 -15.11 25.24 -11.07
CA GLN A 30 -14.21 24.48 -10.19
C GLN A 30 -14.97 23.84 -9.02
N LEU A 31 -15.94 24.55 -8.43
CA LEU A 31 -16.78 24.01 -7.35
C LEU A 31 -17.60 22.80 -7.82
N ALA A 32 -18.17 22.85 -9.03
CA ALA A 32 -18.87 21.72 -9.62
C ALA A 32 -17.95 20.51 -9.84
N ALA A 33 -16.71 20.73 -10.29
CA ALA A 33 -15.72 19.67 -10.46
C ALA A 33 -15.37 19.02 -9.11
N VAL A 34 -15.11 19.82 -8.07
CA VAL A 34 -14.82 19.32 -6.71
C VAL A 34 -15.99 18.53 -6.15
N GLN A 35 -17.23 19.01 -6.31
CA GLN A 35 -18.42 18.30 -5.85
C GLN A 35 -18.58 16.94 -6.54
N LYS A 36 -18.29 16.86 -7.85
CA LYS A 36 -18.31 15.61 -8.59
C LYS A 36 -17.28 14.62 -8.05
N ILE A 37 -16.04 15.06 -7.84
CA ILE A 37 -14.98 14.21 -7.29
C ILE A 37 -15.34 13.74 -5.88
N GLN A 38 -15.84 14.63 -5.02
CA GLN A 38 -16.25 14.26 -3.67
C GLN A 38 -17.40 13.24 -3.65
N ALA A 39 -18.33 13.32 -4.61
CA ALA A 39 -19.38 12.33 -4.77
C ALA A 39 -18.82 10.95 -5.20
N GLN A 40 -17.82 10.93 -6.08
CA GLN A 40 -17.13 9.70 -6.48
C GLN A 40 -16.38 9.07 -5.31
N ILE A 41 -15.63 9.87 -4.54
CA ILE A 41 -14.89 9.40 -3.36
C ILE A 41 -15.84 8.74 -2.37
N ARG A 42 -16.96 9.39 -2.02
CA ARG A 42 -17.94 8.81 -1.09
C ARG A 42 -18.51 7.48 -1.59
N TYR A 43 -18.81 7.39 -2.89
CA TYR A 43 -19.30 6.15 -3.48
C TYR A 43 -18.27 5.01 -3.39
N GLU A 44 -16.99 5.32 -3.62
CA GLU A 44 -15.89 4.37 -3.47
C GLU A 44 -15.68 3.96 -2.01
N GLU A 45 -15.74 4.91 -1.06
CA GLU A 45 -15.67 4.63 0.38
C GLU A 45 -16.78 3.68 0.83
N ASP A 46 -18.03 3.95 0.44
CA ASP A 46 -19.18 3.07 0.73
C ASP A 46 -18.97 1.66 0.16
N THR A 47 -18.40 1.57 -1.05
CA THR A 47 -18.09 0.29 -1.70
C THR A 47 -17.00 -0.48 -0.95
N ILE A 48 -15.94 0.21 -0.51
CA ILE A 48 -14.87 -0.38 0.29
C ILE A 48 -15.42 -0.91 1.61
N ASP A 49 -16.30 -0.17 2.27
CA ASP A 49 -16.85 -0.60 3.55
C ASP A 49 -17.78 -1.82 3.40
N LEU A 50 -18.54 -1.91 2.31
CA LEU A 50 -19.26 -3.12 1.95
C LEU A 50 -18.30 -4.32 1.74
N LEU A 51 -17.22 -4.13 0.97
CA LEU A 51 -16.22 -5.17 0.72
C LEU A 51 -15.50 -5.62 2.00
N LYS A 52 -15.24 -4.70 2.94
CA LYS A 52 -14.68 -5.04 4.26
C LYS A 52 -15.66 -5.87 5.09
N ALA A 53 -16.96 -5.58 5.02
CA ALA A 53 -17.97 -6.37 5.68
C ALA A 53 -17.99 -7.81 5.14
N ASP A 54 -17.95 -7.98 3.83
CA ASP A 54 -17.84 -9.29 3.18
C ASP A 54 -16.54 -10.00 3.57
N TRP A 55 -15.42 -9.28 3.57
CA TRP A 55 -14.14 -9.85 3.99
C TRP A 55 -14.16 -10.33 5.44
N SER A 56 -14.79 -9.57 6.35
CA SER A 56 -14.98 -9.98 7.73
C SER A 56 -15.82 -11.26 7.84
N LEU A 57 -16.82 -11.44 6.99
CA LEU A 57 -17.63 -12.65 6.95
C LEU A 57 -16.83 -13.85 6.41
N LEU A 58 -16.04 -13.65 5.35
CA LEU A 58 -15.23 -14.71 4.73
C LEU A 58 -14.08 -15.17 5.63
N THR A 59 -13.49 -14.25 6.40
CA THR A 59 -12.32 -14.48 7.26
C THR A 59 -12.71 -14.91 8.68
N GLN A 60 -13.99 -15.22 8.91
CA GLN A 60 -14.46 -15.61 10.23
C GLN A 60 -13.71 -16.88 10.71
N PRO A 61 -13.08 -16.86 11.91
CA PRO A 61 -12.21 -17.93 12.37
C PRO A 61 -12.93 -19.27 12.50
N SER A 62 -14.21 -19.25 12.90
CA SER A 62 -15.05 -20.45 12.96
C SER A 62 -15.27 -21.10 11.59
N ARG A 63 -15.37 -20.30 10.52
CA ARG A 63 -15.52 -20.79 9.14
C ARG A 63 -14.20 -21.37 8.63
N LEU A 64 -13.08 -20.68 8.88
CA LEU A 64 -11.74 -21.15 8.52
C LEU A 64 -11.39 -22.45 9.25
N GLN A 65 -11.70 -22.56 10.54
CA GLN A 65 -11.44 -23.77 11.32
C GLN A 65 -12.26 -24.96 10.82
N LYS A 66 -13.54 -24.77 10.49
CA LYS A 66 -14.36 -25.80 9.84
C LYS A 66 -13.78 -26.24 8.49
N LEU A 67 -13.33 -25.30 7.67
CA LEU A 67 -12.72 -25.61 6.38
C LEU A 67 -11.42 -26.41 6.57
N ALA A 68 -10.56 -25.99 7.51
CA ALA A 68 -9.33 -26.70 7.85
C ALA A 68 -9.60 -28.13 8.34
N GLU A 69 -10.68 -28.34 9.10
CA GLU A 69 -11.08 -29.68 9.57
C GLU A 69 -11.62 -30.55 8.42
N ILE A 70 -12.46 -30.00 7.54
CA ILE A 70 -13.00 -30.71 6.37
C ILE A 70 -11.87 -31.18 5.44
N TYR A 71 -10.90 -30.32 5.16
CA TYR A 71 -9.80 -30.62 4.26
C TYR A 71 -8.57 -31.21 4.95
N LYS A 72 -8.67 -31.55 6.24
CA LYS A 72 -7.55 -32.06 7.05
C LYS A 72 -6.86 -33.27 6.42
N SER A 73 -7.61 -34.16 5.77
CA SER A 73 -7.09 -35.36 5.10
C SER A 73 -6.29 -35.07 3.83
N GLN A 74 -6.44 -33.90 3.23
CA GLN A 74 -5.74 -33.49 2.01
C GLN A 74 -4.59 -32.52 2.31
N LEU A 75 -4.79 -31.66 3.31
CA LEU A 75 -3.86 -30.59 3.66
C LEU A 75 -2.84 -31.02 4.72
N GLU A 76 -3.16 -32.04 5.53
CA GLU A 76 -2.33 -32.54 6.65
C GLU A 76 -1.86 -31.42 7.59
N LEU A 77 -2.62 -30.32 7.67
CA LEU A 77 -2.28 -29.17 8.51
C LEU A 77 -2.59 -29.48 9.97
N GLU A 78 -1.58 -29.39 10.81
CA GLU A 78 -1.72 -29.38 12.27
C GLU A 78 -1.65 -27.93 12.81
N PRO A 79 -2.35 -27.65 13.92
CA PRO A 79 -2.19 -26.37 14.61
C PRO A 79 -0.72 -26.15 14.99
N VAL A 80 -0.16 -25.00 14.62
CA VAL A 80 1.20 -24.62 15.00
C VAL A 80 1.31 -24.63 16.52
N ASN A 81 2.25 -25.42 17.02
CA ASN A 81 2.54 -25.46 18.45
C ASN A 81 3.40 -24.25 18.82
N ALA A 82 3.14 -23.59 19.95
CA ALA A 82 3.92 -22.42 20.39
C ALA A 82 5.43 -22.70 20.49
N ARG A 83 5.83 -23.96 20.71
CA ARG A 83 7.22 -24.39 20.78
C ARG A 83 7.91 -24.47 19.40
N GLN A 84 7.17 -24.36 18.29
CA GLN A 84 7.69 -24.30 16.92
C GLN A 84 8.02 -22.87 16.47
N ILE A 85 7.62 -21.86 17.25
CA ILE A 85 7.95 -20.45 17.02
C ILE A 85 9.25 -20.16 17.78
N GLY A 86 10.39 -20.15 17.10
CA GLY A 86 11.70 -19.89 17.67
C GLY A 86 12.54 -18.96 16.79
N GLY A 87 13.57 -18.34 17.38
CA GLY A 87 14.53 -17.53 16.64
C GLY A 87 15.52 -18.40 15.87
N LEU A 88 16.28 -17.81 14.94
CA LEU A 88 17.33 -18.54 14.21
C LEU A 88 18.39 -19.12 15.18
N ASP A 89 18.54 -18.50 16.36
CA ASP A 89 19.43 -18.93 17.45
C ASP A 89 18.91 -20.16 18.22
N ASP A 90 17.62 -20.50 18.11
CA ASP A 90 17.02 -21.70 18.71
C ASP A 90 17.17 -22.94 17.81
N LEU A 91 17.68 -22.79 16.58
CA LEU A 91 17.91 -23.93 15.70
C LEU A 91 19.18 -24.68 16.13
N PRO A 92 19.11 -26.01 16.33
CA PRO A 92 20.30 -26.80 16.60
C PRO A 92 21.26 -26.68 15.42
N ALA A 93 22.54 -26.43 15.70
CA ALA A 93 23.59 -26.36 14.69
C ALA A 93 23.53 -27.62 13.82
N LYS A 94 23.48 -27.44 12.48
CA LYS A 94 23.41 -28.55 11.52
C LYS A 94 24.50 -29.58 11.88
N PRO A 95 24.13 -30.86 12.13
CA PRO A 95 25.12 -31.87 12.46
C PRO A 95 26.08 -32.00 11.28
N VAL A 96 27.34 -31.65 11.51
CA VAL A 96 28.39 -31.76 10.51
C VAL A 96 28.73 -33.24 10.43
N ASN A 97 28.25 -33.91 9.39
CA ASN A 97 28.61 -35.29 9.17
C ASN A 97 30.10 -35.35 8.80
N ILE A 98 30.90 -36.09 9.57
CA ILE A 98 32.37 -36.11 9.45
C ILE A 98 32.79 -36.62 8.05
N GLN A 99 31.94 -37.40 7.38
CA GLN A 99 32.13 -37.79 5.98
C GLN A 99 32.19 -36.59 5.01
N ASP A 100 31.39 -35.53 5.20
CA ASP A 100 31.42 -34.33 4.34
C ASP A 100 32.65 -33.44 4.60
N LEU A 101 33.23 -33.50 5.81
CA LEU A 101 34.48 -32.82 6.14
C LEU A 101 35.69 -33.55 5.55
N SER A 102 35.59 -34.87 5.36
CA SER A 102 36.65 -35.69 4.79
C SER A 102 36.79 -35.54 3.28
N SER A 103 35.70 -35.23 2.57
CA SER A 103 35.71 -34.94 1.13
C SER A 103 36.18 -33.51 0.81
N GLN A 104 36.04 -32.57 1.76
CA GLN A 104 36.31 -31.15 1.51
C GLN A 104 37.72 -30.68 1.89
N ARG A 105 38.54 -31.50 2.58
CA ARG A 105 39.90 -31.08 2.97
C ARG A 105 40.99 -31.71 2.10
N LEU A 106 41.14 -31.18 0.88
CA LEU A 106 42.46 -31.05 0.25
C LEU A 106 42.44 -30.00 -0.87
N GLY A 107 42.75 -28.75 -0.54
CA GLY A 107 42.90 -27.68 -1.53
C GLY A 107 43.07 -26.34 -0.85
N GLY A 108 44.31 -26.02 -0.47
CA GLY A 108 44.63 -24.74 0.17
C GLY A 108 44.40 -23.55 -0.76
N MET A 109 44.07 -22.41 -0.18
CA MET A 109 44.80 -21.15 -0.37
C MET A 109 44.23 -20.10 0.57
N ALA A 110 45.12 -19.33 1.17
CA ALA A 110 44.84 -18.10 1.89
C ALA A 110 44.15 -17.07 0.99
N ASP A 111 43.16 -16.31 1.49
CA ASP A 111 43.19 -14.84 1.38
C ASP A 111 42.14 -14.13 2.25
N ASN A 112 42.63 -13.08 2.89
CA ASN A 112 42.05 -11.90 3.52
C ASN A 112 40.53 -11.72 3.77
N GLY A 113 40.22 -11.42 5.04
CA GLY A 113 39.60 -10.13 5.39
C GLY A 113 38.08 -9.97 5.17
N GLY A 114 37.26 -10.64 5.98
CA GLY A 114 35.82 -10.39 6.03
C GLY A 114 35.48 -9.08 6.77
N LYS A 115 35.40 -7.97 6.05
CA LYS A 115 34.63 -6.78 6.46
C LYS A 115 33.22 -6.83 5.85
N ASP A 116 32.29 -6.55 6.73
CA ASP A 116 30.92 -6.04 6.60
C ASP A 116 29.72 -6.93 6.19
N PRO A 117 28.60 -6.78 6.93
CA PRO A 117 27.35 -7.47 6.71
C PRO A 117 26.56 -6.82 5.57
N VAL A 118 26.03 -7.66 4.68
CA VAL A 118 25.09 -7.24 3.64
C VAL A 118 23.75 -6.91 4.31
N VAL A 119 23.46 -5.60 4.40
CA VAL A 119 22.11 -5.07 4.67
C VAL A 119 21.27 -5.31 3.43
N THR A 120 20.28 -6.19 3.54
CA THR A 120 19.17 -6.28 2.59
C THR A 120 17.85 -6.35 3.33
N GLY A 121 16.98 -5.36 3.06
CA GLY A 121 15.54 -5.53 3.18
C GLY A 121 14.82 -4.81 4.31
N GLY A 122 15.15 -3.54 4.57
CA GLY A 122 14.22 -2.63 5.25
C GLY A 122 13.33 -1.93 4.23
N ILE A 123 12.04 -2.28 4.17
CA ILE A 123 11.01 -1.34 3.71
C ILE A 123 10.40 -0.69 4.96
N VAL A 124 10.57 0.62 5.07
CA VAL A 124 9.80 1.46 5.98
C VAL A 124 9.18 2.58 5.16
N GLN A 125 7.86 2.69 5.33
CA GLN A 125 6.93 3.73 4.90
C GLN A 125 6.40 3.65 3.46
#